data_AF-H0TZU5-F1
#
_entry.id   AF-H0TZU5-F1
#
_cell.length_a   1.000
_cell.length_b   1.000
_cell.length_c   1.000
_cell.angle_alpha   90.00
_cell.angle_beta   90.00
_cell.angle_gamma   90.00
#
_symmetry.space_group_name_H-M   'P 1'
#
loop_
_entity.id
_entity.type
_entity.pdbx_description
1 polymer ?
#
loop_
_entity_poly.entity_id
_entity_poly.type
_entity_poly.pdbx_seq_one_letter_code
_entity_poly.pdbx_strand_id
1 'polypeptide(L)'
;MRKRSISSRVLAAAAVASIAAAAYLGTALELRAGAPVEPAPYLPSISDLMISTIQPRHIRLWIAAHEGNWEFGAYELGNLKGAFNRLGHAHPTVEANSLPDMVSAVTGQPFADLTAAVKAKDLAAFDKSYADLTSACNSCHQALNHGAVVIKVPQQAAVSDQDFSPRSP
;
A
#
# COMPACT_ATOMS: atom_id res chain seq x y z
N MET A 1 -8.22 -12.26 92.17
CA MET A 1 -8.14 -13.34 91.16
C MET A 1 -8.05 -12.74 89.76
N ARG A 2 -7.07 -13.24 88.97
CA ARG A 2 -6.93 -13.25 87.49
C ARG A 2 -7.12 -11.97 86.63
N LYS A 3 -5.96 -11.54 86.08
CA LYS A 3 -5.77 -10.79 84.82
C LYS A 3 -6.62 -11.32 83.66
N ARG A 4 -7.13 -10.43 82.80
CA ARG A 4 -7.18 -10.63 81.34
C ARG A 4 -6.97 -9.31 80.59
N SER A 5 -5.91 -9.31 79.78
CA SER A 5 -5.45 -8.24 78.89
C SER A 5 -6.51 -7.92 77.82
N ILE A 6 -6.99 -6.67 77.81
CA ILE A 6 -7.89 -6.13 76.76
C ILE A 6 -7.10 -5.38 75.68
N SER A 7 -5.81 -5.09 75.92
CA SER A 7 -5.01 -4.15 75.13
C SER A 7 -4.50 -4.69 73.78
N SER A 8 -4.62 -5.99 73.49
CA SER A 8 -4.13 -6.56 72.20
C SER A 8 -5.17 -6.63 71.09
N ARG A 9 -6.46 -6.38 71.35
CA ARG A 9 -7.50 -6.52 70.30
C ARG A 9 -7.82 -5.22 69.54
N VAL A 10 -7.51 -4.06 70.11
CA VAL A 10 -7.85 -2.76 69.48
C VAL A 10 -6.79 -2.33 68.46
N LEU A 11 -5.52 -2.68 68.66
CA LEU A 11 -4.44 -2.37 67.71
C LEU A 11 -4.50 -3.16 66.39
N ALA A 12 -5.18 -4.31 66.37
CA ALA A 12 -5.31 -5.12 65.16
C ALA A 12 -6.39 -4.60 64.18
N ALA A 13 -7.36 -3.81 64.65
CA ALA A 13 -8.46 -3.33 63.80
C ALA A 13 -8.10 -2.08 62.98
N ALA A 14 -7.23 -1.22 63.50
CA ALA A 14 -6.83 0.02 62.81
C ALA A 14 -5.78 -0.19 61.70
N ALA A 15 -4.96 -1.25 61.78
CA ALA A 15 -3.96 -1.55 60.76
C ALA A 15 -4.54 -2.20 59.48
N VAL A 16 -5.71 -2.85 59.59
CA VAL A 16 -6.34 -3.55 58.45
C VAL A 16 -7.19 -2.59 57.59
N ALA A 17 -7.75 -1.53 58.19
CA ALA A 17 -8.57 -0.54 57.46
C ALA A 17 -7.73 0.36 56.53
N SER A 18 -6.48 0.67 56.88
CA SER A 18 -5.61 1.54 56.08
C SER A 18 -5.02 0.85 54.84
N ILE A 19 -4.88 -0.47 54.87
CA ILE A 19 -4.38 -1.25 53.72
C ILE A 19 -5.50 -1.47 52.69
N ALA A 20 -6.75 -1.61 53.13
CA ALA A 20 -7.90 -1.76 52.24
C ALA A 20 -8.15 -0.49 51.40
N ALA A 21 -8.11 0.71 51.99
CA ALA A 21 -8.34 1.96 51.26
C ALA A 21 -7.28 2.26 50.18
N ALA A 22 -6.02 1.89 50.42
CA ALA A 22 -4.94 2.02 49.43
C ALA A 22 -5.12 1.06 48.24
N ALA A 23 -5.64 -0.15 48.48
CA ALA A 23 -5.90 -1.14 47.44
C ALA A 23 -7.06 -0.73 46.50
N TYR A 24 -8.10 -0.06 47.02
CA TYR A 24 -9.20 0.46 46.19
C TYR A 24 -8.80 1.67 45.34
N LEU A 25 -7.85 2.49 45.79
CA LEU A 25 -7.39 3.65 45.01
C LEU A 25 -6.38 3.28 43.92
N GLY A 26 -5.53 2.26 44.17
CA GLY A 26 -4.60 1.72 43.16
C GLY A 26 -5.31 1.03 41.99
N THR A 27 -6.36 0.26 42.28
CA THR A 27 -7.15 -0.44 41.25
C THR A 27 -7.92 0.52 40.33
N ALA A 28 -8.41 1.64 40.85
CA ALA A 28 -9.11 2.65 40.04
C ALA A 28 -8.18 3.48 39.12
N LEU A 29 -6.88 3.59 39.46
CA LEU A 29 -5.89 4.27 38.62
C LEU A 29 -5.40 3.36 37.48
N GLU A 30 -5.29 2.06 37.72
CA GLU A 30 -4.94 1.05 36.70
C GLU A 30 -6.04 0.90 35.63
N LEU A 31 -7.32 0.99 35.99
CA LEU A 31 -8.42 1.02 35.01
C LEU A 31 -8.49 2.31 34.17
N ARG A 32 -7.77 3.37 34.56
CA ARG A 32 -7.68 4.63 33.80
C ARG A 32 -6.51 4.67 32.83
N ALA A 33 -5.55 3.74 32.95
CA ALA A 33 -4.57 3.51 31.90
C ALA A 33 -5.34 2.84 30.75
N GLY A 34 -5.91 3.65 29.86
CA GLY A 34 -6.50 3.15 28.62
C GLY A 34 -5.52 2.20 27.95
N ALA A 35 -6.01 1.05 27.49
CA ALA A 35 -5.21 0.07 26.78
C ALA A 35 -4.31 0.78 25.75
N PRO A 36 -3.06 0.34 25.56
CA PRO A 36 -2.19 0.92 24.53
C PRO A 36 -2.98 0.98 23.22
N VAL A 37 -3.17 2.19 22.69
CA VAL A 37 -3.77 2.36 21.36
C VAL A 37 -2.70 1.87 20.39
N GLU A 38 -2.84 0.64 19.92
CA GLU A 38 -2.01 0.13 18.84
C GLU A 38 -2.11 1.11 17.67
N PRO A 39 -0.98 1.62 17.14
CA PRO A 39 -1.03 2.53 16.01
C PRO A 39 -1.73 1.83 14.84
N ALA A 40 -2.64 2.55 14.19
CA ALA A 40 -3.33 2.05 13.01
C ALA A 40 -2.28 1.58 11.98
N PRO A 41 -2.48 0.43 11.30
CA PRO A 41 -1.58 -0.01 10.26
C PRO A 41 -1.35 1.09 9.22
N TYR A 42 -0.09 1.32 8.84
CA TYR A 42 0.23 2.29 7.80
C TYR A 42 -0.41 1.88 6.48
N LEU A 43 -1.24 2.77 5.93
CA LEU A 43 -1.80 2.63 4.59
C LEU A 43 -1.06 3.60 3.66
N PRO A 44 -0.26 3.11 2.70
CA PRO A 44 0.39 3.97 1.72
C PRO A 44 -0.64 4.81 0.96
N SER A 45 -0.34 6.09 0.73
CA SER A 45 -1.22 6.96 -0.03
C SER A 45 -1.33 6.52 -1.51
N ILE A 46 -2.33 7.04 -2.24
CA ILE A 46 -2.40 6.84 -3.69
C ILE A 46 -1.09 7.28 -4.35
N SER A 47 -0.52 8.42 -3.95
CA SER A 47 0.76 8.92 -4.47
C SER A 47 1.91 7.95 -4.19
N ASP A 48 1.99 7.39 -2.99
CA ASP A 48 3.02 6.41 -2.65
C ASP A 48 2.90 5.17 -3.52
N LEU A 49 1.69 4.66 -3.73
CA LEU A 49 1.45 3.49 -4.58
C LEU A 49 1.75 3.78 -6.05
N MET A 50 1.43 4.98 -6.55
CA MET A 50 1.78 5.41 -7.90
C MET A 50 3.29 5.41 -8.12
N ILE A 51 4.04 6.06 -7.23
CA ILE A 51 5.49 6.23 -7.36
C ILE A 51 6.25 4.94 -7.06
N SER A 52 5.87 4.19 -6.02
CA SER A 52 6.65 3.04 -5.55
C SER A 52 6.29 1.74 -6.26
N THR A 53 5.09 1.63 -6.86
CA THR A 53 4.63 0.36 -7.42
C THR A 53 4.20 0.42 -8.88
N ILE A 54 3.57 1.51 -9.34
CA ILE A 54 3.01 1.57 -10.70
C ILE A 54 4.05 2.13 -11.68
N GLN A 55 4.59 3.31 -11.40
CA GLN A 55 5.54 3.98 -12.27
C GLN A 55 6.81 3.15 -12.55
N PRO A 56 7.45 2.50 -11.55
CA PRO A 56 8.65 1.68 -11.79
C PRO A 56 8.37 0.46 -12.67
N ARG A 57 7.15 -0.08 -12.64
CA ARG A 57 6.75 -1.22 -13.47
C ARG A 57 6.41 -0.80 -14.89
N HIS A 58 5.77 0.37 -15.04
CA HIS A 58 5.49 0.97 -16.34
C HIS A 58 6.78 1.22 -17.14
N ILE A 59 7.83 1.76 -16.50
CA ILE A 59 9.14 1.94 -17.17
C ILE A 59 9.85 0.61 -17.44
N ARG A 60 9.87 -0.32 -16.48
CA ARG A 60 10.54 -1.63 -16.65
C ARG A 60 9.90 -2.47 -17.75
N LEU A 61 8.58 -2.41 -17.90
CA LEU A 61 7.86 -3.03 -19.02
C LEU A 61 8.34 -2.51 -20.37
N TRP A 62 8.49 -1.19 -20.52
CA TRP A 62 8.96 -0.57 -21.76
C TRP A 62 10.39 -1.00 -22.11
N ILE A 63 11.29 -0.93 -21.12
CA ILE A 63 12.69 -1.32 -21.31
C ILE A 63 12.77 -2.80 -21.70
N ALA A 64 12.04 -3.67 -21.00
CA ALA A 64 12.02 -5.11 -21.30
C ALA A 64 11.62 -5.41 -22.76
N ALA A 65 10.58 -4.75 -23.27
CA ALA A 65 10.14 -4.95 -24.65
C ALA A 65 11.17 -4.43 -25.66
N HIS A 66 11.77 -3.27 -25.41
CA HIS A 66 12.77 -2.67 -26.31
C HIS A 66 14.10 -3.41 -26.32
N GLU A 67 14.44 -4.10 -25.23
CA GLU A 67 15.59 -5.03 -25.16
C GLU A 67 15.24 -6.42 -25.70
N GLY A 68 14.01 -6.64 -26.17
CA GLY A 68 13.54 -7.94 -26.66
C GLY A 68 13.40 -9.02 -25.57
N ASN A 69 13.43 -8.63 -24.30
CA ASN A 69 13.22 -9.51 -23.16
C ASN A 69 11.73 -9.68 -22.86
N TRP A 70 11.04 -10.38 -23.76
CA TRP A 70 9.60 -10.58 -23.73
C TRP A 70 9.10 -11.35 -22.49
N GLU A 71 9.92 -12.25 -21.94
CA GLU A 71 9.59 -12.95 -20.70
C GLU A 71 9.51 -11.97 -19.53
N PHE A 72 10.53 -11.13 -19.37
CA PHE A 72 10.52 -10.10 -18.35
C PHE A 72 9.46 -9.02 -18.63
N GLY A 73 9.18 -8.71 -19.90
CA GLY A 73 8.05 -7.87 -20.30
C GLY A 73 6.70 -8.43 -19.85
N ALA A 74 6.47 -9.73 -20.02
CA ALA A 74 5.25 -10.40 -19.53
C ALA A 74 5.16 -10.36 -18.00
N TYR A 75 6.28 -10.57 -17.31
CA TYR A 75 6.38 -10.46 -15.86
C TYR A 75 6.02 -9.04 -15.37
N GLU A 76 6.60 -8.00 -15.94
CA GLU A 76 6.30 -6.61 -15.53
C GLU A 76 4.89 -6.17 -15.90
N LEU A 77 4.35 -6.61 -17.05
CA LEU A 77 2.95 -6.35 -17.40
C LEU A 77 1.99 -6.97 -16.38
N GLY A 78 2.23 -8.21 -15.95
CA GLY A 78 1.44 -8.86 -14.91
C GLY A 78 1.53 -8.12 -13.57
N ASN A 79 2.73 -7.71 -13.18
CA ASN A 79 2.93 -6.97 -11.94
C ASN A 79 2.33 -5.55 -11.97
N LEU A 80 2.35 -4.89 -13.13
CA LEU A 80 1.72 -3.57 -13.31
C LEU A 80 0.20 -3.66 -13.12
N LYS A 81 -0.45 -4.67 -13.73
CA LYS A 81 -1.87 -4.97 -13.48
C LYS A 81 -2.14 -5.24 -12.00
N GLY A 82 -1.28 -6.04 -11.36
CA GLY A 82 -1.37 -6.32 -9.93
C GLY A 82 -1.20 -5.08 -9.05
N ALA A 83 -0.36 -4.13 -9.45
CA ALA A 83 -0.18 -2.87 -8.72
C ALA A 83 -1.43 -2.00 -8.76
N PHE A 84 -2.08 -1.87 -9.93
CA PHE A 84 -3.38 -1.20 -10.05
C PHE A 84 -4.50 -1.89 -9.27
N ASN A 85 -4.51 -3.24 -9.27
CA ASN A 85 -5.46 -3.98 -8.46
C ASN A 85 -5.27 -3.69 -6.96
N ARG A 86 -4.04 -3.72 -6.45
CA ARG A 86 -3.74 -3.37 -5.05
C ARG A 86 -4.08 -1.93 -4.72
N LEU A 87 -3.86 -0.98 -5.64
CA LEU A 87 -4.29 0.41 -5.50
C LEU A 87 -5.79 0.50 -5.26
N GLY A 88 -6.60 -0.15 -6.10
CA GLY A 88 -8.06 -0.15 -5.96
C GLY A 88 -8.54 -0.81 -4.67
N HIS A 89 -7.83 -1.83 -4.16
CA HIS A 89 -8.16 -2.44 -2.86
C HIS A 89 -7.78 -1.53 -1.67
N ALA A 90 -6.62 -0.87 -1.73
CA ALA A 90 -6.15 0.02 -0.68
C ALA A 90 -7.00 1.30 -0.61
N HIS A 91 -7.44 1.80 -1.77
CA HIS A 91 -8.21 3.03 -1.92
C HIS A 91 -9.45 2.75 -2.78
N PRO A 92 -10.52 2.18 -2.22
CA PRO A 92 -11.71 1.80 -3.01
C PRO A 92 -12.46 3.01 -3.58
N THR A 93 -12.25 4.21 -3.03
CA THR A 93 -12.89 5.44 -3.48
C THR A 93 -11.92 6.60 -3.60
N VAL A 94 -12.14 7.46 -4.60
CA VAL A 94 -11.48 8.77 -4.77
C VAL A 94 -12.52 9.80 -5.19
N GLU A 95 -12.57 10.96 -4.55
CA GLU A 95 -13.56 12.02 -4.84
C GLU A 95 -15.02 11.50 -4.96
N ALA A 96 -15.41 10.59 -4.06
CA ALA A 96 -16.72 9.89 -4.04
C ALA A 96 -17.01 8.95 -5.24
N ASN A 97 -16.03 8.69 -6.10
CA ASN A 97 -16.11 7.71 -7.19
C ASN A 97 -15.40 6.41 -6.84
N SER A 98 -15.79 5.31 -7.49
CA SER A 98 -15.11 4.01 -7.40
C SER A 98 -13.76 4.07 -8.12
N LEU A 99 -12.64 4.04 -7.37
CA LEU A 99 -11.31 4.03 -7.97
C LEU A 99 -11.04 2.77 -8.80
N PRO A 100 -11.43 1.55 -8.37
CA PRO A 100 -11.29 0.34 -9.20
C PRO A 100 -11.99 0.47 -10.56
N ASP A 101 -13.18 1.05 -10.61
CA ASP A 101 -13.93 1.21 -11.86
C ASP A 101 -13.27 2.24 -12.76
N MET A 102 -12.81 3.37 -12.21
CA MET A 102 -12.04 4.36 -12.96
C MET A 102 -10.76 3.78 -13.53
N VAL A 103 -10.00 3.01 -12.73
CA VAL A 103 -8.78 2.33 -13.17
C VAL A 103 -9.10 1.32 -14.28
N SER A 104 -10.15 0.52 -14.12
CA SER A 104 -10.56 -0.46 -15.14
C SER A 104 -10.95 0.23 -16.44
N ALA A 105 -11.72 1.33 -16.37
CA ALA A 105 -12.17 2.08 -17.52
C ALA A 105 -11.01 2.65 -18.36
N VAL A 106 -9.96 3.16 -17.71
CA VAL A 106 -8.82 3.75 -18.43
C VAL A 106 -7.79 2.72 -18.86
N THR A 107 -7.59 1.64 -18.10
CA THR A 107 -6.50 0.68 -18.36
C THR A 107 -6.91 -0.60 -19.09
N GLY A 108 -8.21 -0.95 -19.12
CA GLY A 108 -8.69 -2.25 -19.60
C GLY A 108 -8.26 -2.60 -21.02
N GLN A 109 -8.59 -1.75 -21.99
CA GLN A 109 -8.23 -1.97 -23.39
C GLN A 109 -6.71 -1.90 -23.64
N PRO A 110 -5.96 -0.87 -23.19
CA PRO A 110 -4.51 -0.85 -23.34
C PRO A 110 -3.80 -2.07 -22.74
N PHE A 111 -4.29 -2.59 -21.61
CA PHE A 111 -3.75 -3.82 -21.03
C PHE A 111 -4.06 -5.07 -21.83
N ALA A 112 -5.23 -5.16 -22.46
CA ALA A 112 -5.55 -6.27 -23.36
C ALA A 112 -4.60 -6.25 -24.57
N ASP A 113 -4.41 -5.08 -25.18
CA ASP A 113 -3.56 -4.90 -26.36
C ASP A 113 -2.08 -5.14 -26.05
N LEU A 114 -1.58 -4.62 -24.93
CA LEU A 114 -0.23 -4.92 -24.44
C LEU A 114 -0.02 -6.42 -24.19
N THR A 115 -1.04 -7.13 -23.68
CA THR A 115 -0.95 -8.58 -23.47
C THR A 115 -0.82 -9.32 -24.80
N ALA A 116 -1.59 -8.91 -25.81
CA ALA A 116 -1.51 -9.48 -27.15
C ALA A 116 -0.14 -9.20 -27.79
N ALA A 117 0.34 -7.96 -27.71
CA ALA A 117 1.63 -7.55 -28.27
C ALA A 117 2.81 -8.29 -27.61
N VAL A 118 2.85 -8.38 -26.28
CA VAL A 118 3.89 -9.11 -25.55
C VAL A 118 3.87 -10.59 -25.91
N LYS A 119 2.68 -11.21 -26.01
CA LYS A 119 2.55 -12.62 -26.41
C LYS A 119 3.03 -12.85 -27.86
N ALA A 120 2.71 -11.92 -28.75
CA ALA A 120 3.12 -11.97 -30.16
C ALA A 120 4.60 -11.57 -30.38
N LYS A 121 5.26 -11.00 -29.36
CA LYS A 121 6.59 -10.39 -29.46
C LYS A 121 6.63 -9.31 -30.55
N ASP A 122 5.54 -8.55 -30.66
CA ASP A 122 5.35 -7.51 -31.67
C ASP A 122 5.65 -6.15 -31.04
N LEU A 123 6.84 -5.62 -31.34
CA LEU A 123 7.30 -4.33 -30.81
C LEU A 123 6.46 -3.15 -31.33
N ALA A 124 5.99 -3.19 -32.58
CA ALA A 124 5.20 -2.10 -33.14
C ALA A 124 3.81 -2.03 -32.48
N ALA A 125 3.16 -3.19 -32.30
CA ALA A 125 1.91 -3.27 -31.54
C ALA A 125 2.11 -2.90 -30.07
N PHE A 126 3.26 -3.29 -29.48
CA PHE A 126 3.61 -2.94 -28.12
C PHE A 126 3.74 -1.42 -27.95
N ASP A 127 4.50 -0.75 -28.80
CA ASP A 127 4.75 0.70 -28.72
C ASP A 127 3.46 1.50 -28.81
N LYS A 128 2.58 1.11 -29.74
CA LYS A 128 1.24 1.70 -29.83
C LYS A 128 0.45 1.52 -28.54
N SER A 129 0.35 0.29 -28.05
CA SER A 129 -0.46 -0.04 -26.87
C SER A 129 0.11 0.58 -25.59
N TYR A 130 1.43 0.72 -25.50
CA TYR A 130 2.14 1.39 -24.42
C TYR A 130 1.88 2.90 -24.42
N ALA A 131 1.91 3.53 -25.60
CA ALA A 131 1.54 4.94 -25.75
C ALA A 131 0.07 5.16 -25.38
N ASP A 132 -0.83 4.25 -25.78
CA ASP A 132 -2.24 4.29 -25.42
C ASP A 132 -2.43 4.17 -23.88
N LEU A 133 -1.71 3.27 -23.21
CA LEU A 133 -1.71 3.17 -21.74
C LEU A 133 -1.15 4.46 -21.09
N THR A 134 -0.07 5.02 -21.63
CA THR A 134 0.53 6.27 -21.14
C THR A 134 -0.47 7.42 -21.22
N SER A 135 -1.20 7.53 -22.33
CA SER A 135 -2.27 8.51 -22.53
C SER A 135 -3.42 8.32 -21.54
N ALA A 136 -3.82 7.06 -21.30
CA ALA A 136 -4.84 6.72 -20.31
C ALA A 136 -4.44 7.11 -18.87
N CYS A 137 -3.18 6.87 -18.49
CA CYS A 137 -2.63 7.31 -17.19
C CYS A 137 -2.78 8.84 -17.03
N ASN A 138 -2.37 9.60 -18.05
CA ASN A 138 -2.49 11.06 -18.04
C ASN A 138 -3.93 11.54 -17.99
N SER A 139 -4.86 10.84 -18.66
CA SER A 139 -6.29 11.17 -18.63
C SER A 139 -6.88 10.99 -17.22
N CYS A 140 -6.50 9.93 -16.52
CA CYS A 140 -6.89 9.72 -15.12
C CYS A 140 -6.32 10.81 -14.20
N HIS A 141 -5.04 11.16 -14.38
CA HIS A 141 -4.41 12.24 -13.61
C HIS A 141 -5.11 13.59 -13.84
N GLN A 142 -5.50 13.89 -15.08
CA GLN A 142 -6.25 15.12 -15.37
C GLN A 142 -7.63 15.12 -14.73
N ALA A 143 -8.36 14.00 -14.82
CA ALA A 143 -9.70 13.86 -14.24
C ALA A 143 -9.71 14.03 -12.71
N LEU A 144 -8.61 13.67 -12.04
CA LEU A 144 -8.42 13.79 -10.59
C LEU A 144 -7.64 15.05 -10.19
N ASN A 145 -7.60 16.09 -11.03
CA ASN A 145 -6.92 17.37 -10.74
C ASN A 145 -5.41 17.24 -10.45
N HIS A 146 -4.76 16.19 -10.97
CA HIS A 146 -3.33 15.90 -10.86
C HIS A 146 -2.57 16.11 -12.18
N GLY A 147 -3.06 16.98 -13.06
CA GLY A 147 -2.48 17.22 -14.40
C GLY A 147 -1.03 17.70 -14.42
N ALA A 148 -0.48 18.15 -13.28
CA ALA A 148 0.94 18.45 -13.14
C ALA A 148 1.84 17.18 -13.22
N VAL A 149 1.28 16.00 -12.95
CA VAL A 149 1.99 14.71 -13.02
C VAL A 149 1.85 14.13 -14.42
N VAL A 150 2.76 14.49 -15.32
CA VAL A 150 2.74 14.05 -16.72
C VAL A 150 3.64 12.84 -16.93
N ILE A 151 3.04 11.72 -17.33
CA ILE A 151 3.73 10.50 -17.73
C ILE A 151 4.11 10.60 -19.21
N LYS A 152 5.34 10.21 -19.55
CA LYS A 152 5.86 10.22 -20.92
C LYS A 152 6.31 8.82 -21.32
N VAL A 153 6.22 8.52 -22.61
CA VAL A 153 6.94 7.37 -23.18
C VAL A 153 8.44 7.62 -23.02
N PRO A 154 9.21 6.66 -22.48
CA PRO A 154 10.65 6.81 -22.30
C PRO A 154 11.36 7.04 -23.65
N GLN A 155 12.35 7.93 -23.68
CA GLN A 155 13.21 8.15 -24.86
C GLN A 155 14.58 7.46 -24.74
N GLN A 156 14.99 7.11 -23.52
CA GLN A 156 16.24 6.42 -23.20
C GLN A 156 16.03 5.52 -21.98
N ALA A 157 16.65 4.34 -21.96
CA ALA A 157 16.63 3.39 -20.84
C ALA A 157 17.61 3.83 -19.72
N ALA A 158 17.46 5.04 -19.18
CA ALA A 158 18.46 5.63 -18.28
C ALA A 158 18.10 5.55 -16.79
N VAL A 159 17.46 4.48 -16.34
CA VAL A 159 16.84 4.46 -14.98
C VAL A 159 17.07 3.19 -14.15
N SER A 160 17.95 2.26 -14.55
CA SER A 160 18.06 1.00 -13.82
C SER A 160 19.46 0.52 -13.48
N ASP A 161 19.57 -0.07 -12.30
CA ASP A 161 20.61 -0.97 -11.80
C ASP A 161 20.34 -2.45 -12.17
N GLN A 162 19.35 -2.72 -13.03
CA GLN A 162 18.99 -4.05 -13.53
C GLN A 162 19.43 -4.22 -14.98
N ASP A 163 19.94 -5.41 -15.30
CA ASP A 163 20.23 -5.85 -16.67
C ASP A 163 18.96 -6.46 -17.27
N PHE A 164 18.43 -5.82 -18.32
CA PHE A 164 17.21 -6.23 -18.98
C PHE A 164 17.45 -7.08 -20.22
N SER A 165 18.71 -7.39 -20.56
CA SER A 165 19.00 -8.25 -21.71
C SER A 165 18.36 -9.64 -21.53
N PRO A 166 17.89 -10.28 -22.62
CA PRO A 166 17.42 -11.66 -22.56
C PRO A 166 18.50 -12.58 -21.99
N ARG A 167 18.12 -13.46 -21.06
CA ARG A 167 19.02 -14.51 -20.55
C ARG A 167 18.80 -15.79 -21.34
N SER A 168 19.90 -16.47 -21.69
CA SER A 168 19.80 -17.85 -22.20
C SER A 168 19.30 -18.78 -21.08
N PRO A 169 18.43 -19.76 -21.39
CA PRO A 169 18.03 -20.78 -20.42
C PRO A 169 19.21 -21.66 -19.97
#